data_AF-A0A8C1Q9C4-F1
#
_entry.id   AF-A0A8C1Q9C4-F1
#
_cell.length_a   1.000
_cell.length_b   1.000
_cell.length_c   1.000
_cell.angle_alpha   90.00
_cell.angle_beta   90.00
_cell.angle_gamma   90.00
#
_symmetry.space_group_name_H-M   'P 1'
#
loop_
_entity.id
_entity.type
_entity.pdbx_description
1 polymer ?
#
loop_
_entity_poly.entity_id
_entity_poly.type
_entity_poly.pdbx_seq_one_letter_code
_entity_poly.pdbx_strand_id
1 'polypeptide(L)'
;MLCSERGVVEEWLSEFKTLPDDQIRSYSGSLRLKKALVPALYAVIQEQPSSELLAPVCHQLFELYRSSEEGLRRFTLQFLPELILVYLYHSASRERYRNGCVEALLLGIYNLEIVDSKGNGNLLSFTIPSLSKPSIYHEPSSLGSMALTEGALNQHDLIRVVYSGLLSQRETFTSQNRFEVLSFLMLCYNSAVVFMPASSHQSVCRMSTRLCVSGYPRQQQKSWKEPCNRVRLEPEFMVQMLTAVYHAIYNGQWELGREALDDILYRAQLDLHAQPLLVANAISRSLPSRPPEGSHNLLEVEVTPAGRCVSQAAVTTASIRRLRWKQEGMQNMHTHTHTHTHTHTHTRTHTRTHTRLRNISPLDSPCTSPALIDHKVSIGLQIKLTPMHGKLLLSVTSVSTYLCVVL
;
A
#
# COMPACT_ATOMS: atom_id res chain seq x y z
N MET A 1 27.59 -24.56 18.28
CA MET A 1 26.69 -24.25 17.16
C MET A 1 27.16 -23.03 16.35
N LEU A 2 27.51 -21.91 16.98
CA LEU A 2 27.97 -20.67 16.33
C LEU A 2 29.13 -20.84 15.32
N CYS A 3 30.09 -21.73 15.58
CA CYS A 3 31.22 -21.98 14.65
C CYS A 3 30.77 -22.53 13.29
N SER A 4 29.65 -23.27 13.25
CA SER A 4 29.10 -23.81 12.01
C SER A 4 28.36 -22.76 11.19
N GLU A 5 27.74 -21.77 11.85
CA GLU A 5 26.98 -20.70 11.20
C GLU A 5 27.92 -19.66 10.58
N ARG A 6 29.00 -19.30 11.31
CA ARG A 6 30.06 -18.42 10.81
C ARG A 6 30.70 -18.97 9.53
N GLY A 7 31.04 -20.26 9.52
CA GLY A 7 31.65 -20.92 8.35
C GLY A 7 30.74 -20.89 7.10
N VAL A 8 29.43 -21.09 7.26
CA VAL A 8 28.47 -21.03 6.14
C VAL A 8 28.41 -19.63 5.53
N VAL A 9 28.47 -18.58 6.36
CA VAL A 9 28.47 -17.19 5.87
C VAL A 9 29.79 -16.85 5.19
N GLU A 10 30.92 -17.25 5.75
CA GLU A 10 32.25 -17.05 5.15
C GLU A 10 32.39 -17.75 3.80
N GLU A 11 31.90 -18.99 3.69
CA GLU A 11 31.83 -19.73 2.43
C GLU A 11 30.98 -18.97 1.39
N TRP A 12 29.78 -18.52 1.77
CA TRP A 12 28.92 -17.73 0.89
C TRP A 12 29.55 -16.41 0.44
N LEU A 13 30.27 -15.73 1.34
CA LEU A 13 31.01 -14.51 1.01
C LEU A 13 32.15 -14.79 0.02
N SER A 14 32.84 -15.92 0.16
CA SER A 14 33.93 -16.31 -0.74
C SER A 14 33.41 -16.71 -2.12
N GLU A 15 32.32 -17.48 -2.18
CA GLU A 15 31.75 -18.00 -3.42
C GLU A 15 31.27 -16.88 -4.34
N PHE A 16 30.58 -15.89 -3.79
CA PHE A 16 30.06 -14.78 -4.59
C PHE A 16 31.17 -13.91 -5.18
N LYS A 17 32.28 -13.70 -4.44
CA LYS A 17 33.45 -12.97 -4.96
C LYS A 17 34.10 -13.66 -6.15
N THR A 18 34.00 -14.98 -6.23
CA THR A 18 34.56 -15.79 -7.32
C THR A 18 33.56 -16.07 -8.44
N LEU A 19 32.30 -15.62 -8.29
CA LEU A 19 31.24 -15.90 -9.24
C LEU A 19 31.41 -15.03 -10.50
N PRO A 20 31.50 -15.62 -11.70
CA PRO A 20 31.58 -14.84 -12.93
C PRO A 20 30.22 -14.18 -13.28
N ASP A 21 30.28 -13.05 -13.98
CA ASP A 21 29.13 -12.17 -14.23
C ASP A 21 27.97 -12.87 -14.99
N ASP A 22 28.29 -13.85 -15.83
CA ASP A 22 27.34 -14.65 -16.59
C ASP A 22 26.47 -15.55 -15.69
N GLN A 23 26.98 -15.95 -14.53
CA GLN A 23 26.29 -16.84 -13.59
C GLN A 23 25.41 -16.10 -12.57
N ILE A 24 25.52 -14.77 -12.45
CA ILE A 24 24.77 -13.96 -11.47
C ILE A 24 23.25 -14.19 -11.62
N ARG A 25 22.74 -14.27 -12.85
CA ARG A 25 21.30 -14.51 -13.12
C ARG A 25 20.80 -15.82 -12.52
N SER A 26 21.62 -16.86 -12.62
CA SER A 26 21.31 -18.20 -12.11
C SER A 26 21.51 -18.35 -10.61
N TYR A 27 22.28 -17.44 -9.99
CA TYR A 27 22.68 -17.52 -8.59
C TYR A 27 21.49 -17.54 -7.61
N SER A 28 20.39 -16.88 -7.96
CA SER A 28 19.17 -16.88 -7.16
C SER A 28 18.61 -18.29 -6.92
N GLY A 29 18.78 -19.21 -7.87
CA GLY A 29 18.42 -20.62 -7.72
C GLY A 29 19.32 -21.33 -6.71
N SER A 30 20.64 -21.11 -6.79
CA SER A 30 21.62 -21.68 -5.87
C SER A 30 21.40 -21.24 -4.42
N LEU A 31 21.04 -19.97 -4.20
CA LEU A 31 20.72 -19.46 -2.86
C LEU A 31 19.53 -20.18 -2.21
N ARG A 32 18.51 -20.58 -3.00
CA ARG A 32 17.35 -21.32 -2.48
C ARG A 32 17.72 -22.73 -1.98
N LEU A 33 18.78 -23.32 -2.51
CA LEU A 33 19.26 -24.65 -2.09
C LEU A 33 20.00 -24.59 -0.75
N LYS A 34 20.58 -23.43 -0.39
CA LYS A 34 21.35 -23.23 0.84
C LYS A 34 20.45 -22.95 2.05
N LYS A 35 19.72 -23.96 2.51
CA LYS A 35 18.76 -23.82 3.63
C LYS A 35 19.37 -23.29 4.94
N ALA A 36 20.67 -23.55 5.18
CA ALA A 36 21.39 -23.08 6.36
C ALA A 36 21.81 -21.60 6.30
N LEU A 37 21.86 -21.00 5.10
CA LEU A 37 22.39 -19.65 4.90
C LEU A 37 21.47 -18.59 5.50
N VAL A 38 20.16 -18.67 5.25
CA VAL A 38 19.21 -17.64 5.73
C VAL A 38 19.18 -17.55 7.26
N PRO A 39 19.08 -18.65 8.03
CA PRO A 39 19.22 -18.59 9.48
C PRO A 39 20.55 -18.01 9.96
N ALA A 40 21.67 -18.39 9.33
CA ALA A 40 22.99 -17.89 9.69
C ALA A 40 23.12 -16.37 9.41
N LEU A 41 22.55 -15.87 8.31
CA LEU A 41 22.51 -14.43 8.02
C LEU A 41 21.65 -13.66 9.02
N TYR A 42 20.50 -14.19 9.43
CA TYR A 42 19.73 -13.59 10.54
C TYR A 42 20.54 -13.56 11.83
N ALA A 43 21.26 -14.64 12.17
CA ALA A 43 22.11 -14.68 13.35
C ALA A 43 23.21 -13.60 13.32
N VAL A 44 23.89 -13.43 12.18
CA VAL A 44 24.92 -12.37 12.00
C VAL A 44 24.32 -10.96 12.14
N ILE A 45 23.11 -10.73 11.60
CA ILE A 45 22.43 -9.43 11.71
C ILE A 45 21.97 -9.15 13.15
N GLN A 46 21.55 -10.19 13.88
CA GLN A 46 21.03 -10.10 15.25
C GLN A 46 22.11 -10.09 16.34
N GLU A 47 23.36 -10.46 16.01
CA GLU A 47 24.46 -10.58 16.97
C GLU A 47 24.79 -9.24 17.64
N GLN A 48 24.86 -9.26 18.99
CA GLN A 48 25.20 -8.11 19.81
C GLN A 48 26.39 -8.44 20.73
N PRO A 49 27.47 -7.63 20.78
CA PRO A 49 27.75 -6.47 19.92
C PRO A 49 27.98 -6.87 18.46
N SER A 50 27.87 -5.92 17.52
CA SER A 50 27.82 -6.20 16.08
C SER A 50 28.93 -7.16 15.60
N SER A 51 28.54 -8.21 14.88
CA SER A 51 29.45 -9.18 14.29
C SER A 51 30.50 -8.55 13.38
N GLU A 52 31.73 -9.10 13.37
CA GLU A 52 32.77 -8.76 12.37
C GLU A 52 32.29 -9.01 10.94
N LEU A 53 31.40 -10.00 10.76
CA LEU A 53 30.84 -10.38 9.46
C LEU A 53 29.72 -9.46 8.99
N LEU A 54 29.21 -8.56 9.83
CA LEU A 54 28.06 -7.71 9.46
C LEU A 54 28.38 -6.79 8.28
N ALA A 55 29.57 -6.17 8.28
CA ALA A 55 29.99 -5.27 7.21
C ALA A 55 30.12 -5.97 5.84
N PRO A 56 30.86 -7.10 5.70
CA PRO A 56 30.92 -7.81 4.41
C PRO A 56 29.58 -8.40 3.99
N VAL A 57 28.74 -8.85 4.93
CA VAL A 57 27.37 -9.29 4.63
C VAL A 57 26.54 -8.13 4.07
N CYS A 58 26.55 -6.96 4.71
CA CYS A 58 25.80 -5.80 4.22
C CYS A 58 26.27 -5.37 2.82
N HIS A 59 27.58 -5.38 2.58
CA HIS A 59 28.14 -5.05 1.27
C HIS A 59 27.69 -6.06 0.20
N GLN A 60 27.77 -7.36 0.48
CA GLN A 60 27.34 -8.39 -0.47
C GLN A 60 25.83 -8.36 -0.73
N LEU A 61 25.02 -8.13 0.31
CA LEU A 61 23.57 -7.93 0.16
C LEU A 61 23.23 -6.74 -0.74
N PHE A 62 24.02 -5.66 -0.68
CA PHE A 62 23.88 -4.52 -1.57
C PHE A 62 24.24 -4.87 -3.01
N GLU A 63 25.36 -5.56 -3.25
CA GLU A 63 25.75 -6.00 -4.59
C GLU A 63 24.71 -6.94 -5.21
N LEU A 64 24.16 -7.88 -4.43
CA LEU A 64 23.03 -8.71 -4.85
C LEU A 64 21.81 -7.87 -5.23
N TYR A 65 21.52 -6.81 -4.48
CA TYR A 65 20.41 -5.91 -4.79
C TYR A 65 20.63 -5.14 -6.09
N ARG A 66 21.87 -4.68 -6.32
CA ARG A 66 22.27 -3.89 -7.47
C ARG A 66 22.21 -4.65 -8.79
N SER A 67 22.33 -5.98 -8.76
CA SER A 67 22.30 -6.86 -9.94
C SER A 67 21.04 -6.76 -10.83
N SER A 68 20.00 -6.03 -10.40
CA SER A 68 18.70 -5.86 -11.09
C SER A 68 17.88 -7.15 -11.27
N GLU A 69 18.43 -8.31 -10.89
CA GLU A 69 17.73 -9.59 -10.89
C GLU A 69 16.70 -9.66 -9.76
N GLU A 70 15.42 -9.89 -10.10
CA GLU A 70 14.33 -9.88 -9.12
C GLU A 70 14.53 -10.90 -7.98
N GLY A 71 15.10 -12.07 -8.31
CA GLY A 71 15.37 -13.12 -7.33
C GLY A 71 16.37 -12.69 -6.26
N LEU A 72 17.41 -11.96 -6.66
CA LEU A 72 18.45 -11.47 -5.76
C LEU A 72 17.98 -10.26 -4.96
N ARG A 73 17.22 -9.34 -5.58
CA ARG A 73 16.55 -8.24 -4.87
C ARG A 73 15.62 -8.76 -3.78
N ARG A 74 14.78 -9.76 -4.10
CA ARG A 74 13.89 -10.42 -3.11
C ARG A 74 14.67 -11.11 -2.00
N PHE A 75 15.79 -11.76 -2.32
CA PHE A 75 16.65 -12.39 -1.32
C PHE A 75 17.19 -11.37 -0.31
N THR A 76 17.61 -10.18 -0.76
CA THR A 76 18.04 -9.11 0.15
C THR A 76 16.87 -8.52 0.93
N LEU A 77 15.71 -8.27 0.29
CA LEU A 77 14.53 -7.69 0.94
C LEU A 77 13.99 -8.52 2.10
N GLN A 78 14.19 -9.84 2.10
CA GLN A 78 13.70 -10.69 3.19
C GLN A 78 14.29 -10.29 4.56
N PHE A 79 15.50 -9.72 4.57
CA PHE A 79 16.21 -9.27 5.77
C PHE A 79 15.91 -7.82 6.15
N LEU A 80 15.17 -7.08 5.31
CA LEU A 80 14.92 -5.65 5.50
C LEU A 80 14.29 -5.33 6.87
N PRO A 81 13.27 -6.06 7.37
CA PRO A 81 12.70 -5.74 8.68
C PRO A 81 13.73 -5.85 9.81
N GLU A 82 14.61 -6.84 9.75
CA GLU A 82 15.67 -7.01 10.75
C GLU A 82 16.70 -5.89 10.67
N LEU A 83 17.12 -5.51 9.46
CA LEU A 83 18.06 -4.40 9.24
C LEU A 83 17.50 -3.07 9.75
N ILE A 84 16.20 -2.82 9.56
CA ILE A 84 15.52 -1.63 10.06
C ILE A 84 15.46 -1.64 11.60
N LEU A 85 15.13 -2.79 12.21
CA LEU A 85 15.14 -2.95 13.66
C LEU A 85 16.52 -2.62 14.24
N VAL A 86 17.57 -3.23 13.69
CA VAL A 86 18.97 -3.02 14.09
C VAL A 86 19.34 -1.54 13.96
N TYR A 87 19.03 -0.90 12.82
CA TYR A 87 19.31 0.53 12.62
C TYR A 87 18.64 1.40 13.69
N LEU A 88 17.34 1.20 13.94
CA LEU A 88 16.58 2.03 14.89
C LEU A 88 17.03 1.82 16.34
N TYR A 89 17.42 0.60 16.71
CA TYR A 89 18.00 0.31 18.02
C TYR A 89 19.37 0.97 18.21
N HIS A 90 20.25 0.91 17.21
CA HIS A 90 21.52 1.63 17.27
C HIS A 90 21.31 3.15 17.33
N SER A 91 20.36 3.69 16.57
CA SER A 91 20.01 5.11 16.60
C SER A 91 19.47 5.57 17.97
N ALA A 92 18.79 4.68 18.70
CA ALA A 92 18.26 4.95 20.02
C ALA A 92 19.24 4.63 21.17
N SER A 93 20.27 3.82 20.93
CA SER A 93 21.29 3.50 21.93
C SER A 93 22.21 4.69 22.20
N ARG A 94 22.69 4.79 23.44
CA ARG A 94 23.69 5.81 23.85
C ARG A 94 25.12 5.36 23.54
N GLU A 95 25.32 4.06 23.32
CA GLU A 95 26.63 3.50 23.05
C GLU A 95 27.03 3.78 21.60
N ARG A 96 28.22 4.36 21.40
CA ARG A 96 28.73 4.78 20.09
C ARG A 96 29.29 3.61 19.28
N TYR A 97 28.56 2.49 19.18
CA TYR A 97 28.87 1.44 18.20
C TYR A 97 28.33 1.87 16.84
N ARG A 98 29.08 2.75 16.15
CA ARG A 98 28.74 3.22 14.80
C ARG A 98 29.21 2.20 13.76
N ASN A 99 28.51 1.08 13.62
CA ASN A 99 28.68 0.26 12.44
C ASN A 99 27.76 0.79 11.33
N GLY A 100 28.24 1.77 10.57
CA GLY A 100 27.48 2.45 9.51
C GLY A 100 27.16 1.58 8.29
N CYS A 101 27.49 0.29 8.30
CA CYS A 101 27.23 -0.60 7.16
C CYS A 101 25.74 -0.85 6.92
N VAL A 102 24.93 -0.99 7.99
CA VAL A 102 23.48 -1.14 7.87
C VAL A 102 22.86 0.15 7.34
N GLU A 103 23.31 1.30 7.83
CA GLU A 103 22.90 2.61 7.33
C GLU A 103 23.20 2.75 5.84
N ALA A 104 24.42 2.42 5.41
CA ALA A 104 24.83 2.48 4.02
C ALA A 104 24.01 1.52 3.14
N LEU A 105 23.72 0.30 3.60
CA LEU A 105 22.89 -0.66 2.88
C LEU A 105 21.46 -0.15 2.69
N LEU A 106 20.80 0.29 3.77
CA LEU A 106 19.42 0.80 3.71
C LEU A 106 19.32 2.01 2.77
N LEU A 107 20.28 2.93 2.87
CA LEU A 107 20.32 4.12 2.02
C LEU A 107 20.63 3.78 0.56
N GLY A 108 21.52 2.81 0.32
CA GLY A 108 21.82 2.29 -1.01
C GLY A 108 20.60 1.67 -1.68
N ILE A 109 19.85 0.82 -0.96
CA ILE A 109 18.59 0.23 -1.44
C ILE A 109 17.58 1.33 -1.76
N TYR A 110 17.42 2.31 -0.87
CA TYR A 110 16.51 3.44 -1.06
C TYR A 110 16.82 4.20 -2.35
N ASN A 111 18.09 4.61 -2.54
CA ASN A 111 18.51 5.39 -3.71
C ASN A 111 18.34 4.61 -5.02
N LEU A 112 18.44 3.28 -4.99
CA LEU A 112 18.17 2.43 -6.15
C LEU A 112 16.67 2.32 -6.47
N GLU A 113 15.80 2.35 -5.47
CA GLU A 113 14.35 2.15 -5.63
C GLU A 113 13.57 3.41 -6.03
N ILE A 114 14.06 4.60 -5.64
CA ILE A 114 13.42 5.87 -5.99
C ILE A 114 13.60 6.23 -7.48
N VAL A 115 14.43 5.49 -8.20
CA VAL A 115 14.72 5.70 -9.62
C VAL A 115 14.13 4.54 -10.44
N ASP A 116 13.42 4.85 -11.52
CA ASP A 116 12.88 3.89 -12.48
C ASP A 116 13.98 3.34 -13.40
N SER A 117 13.68 2.29 -14.19
CA SER A 117 14.60 1.65 -15.13
C SER A 117 15.22 2.60 -16.16
N LYS A 118 14.63 3.79 -16.34
CA LYS A 118 15.10 4.85 -17.25
C LYS A 118 15.88 5.98 -16.57
N GLY A 119 16.14 5.89 -15.26
CA GLY A 119 16.83 6.95 -14.52
C GLY A 119 15.92 8.07 -14.02
N ASN A 120 14.60 7.97 -14.22
CA ASN A 120 13.65 8.99 -13.80
C ASN A 120 13.13 8.72 -12.38
N GLY A 121 12.69 9.75 -11.66
CA GLY A 121 12.07 9.58 -10.36
C GLY A 121 10.81 8.70 -10.44
N ASN A 122 10.72 7.73 -9.53
CA ASN A 122 9.62 6.77 -9.47
C ASN A 122 8.40 7.41 -8.79
N LEU A 123 7.31 7.60 -9.54
CA LEU A 123 6.06 8.18 -9.03
C LEU A 123 5.01 7.06 -8.87
N LEU A 124 4.69 6.72 -7.62
CA LEU A 124 3.71 5.68 -7.34
C LEU A 124 2.30 6.28 -7.24
N SER A 125 1.43 5.82 -8.13
CA SER A 125 0.05 6.30 -8.24
C SER A 125 -0.90 5.20 -8.66
N PHE A 126 -2.17 5.34 -8.25
CA PHE A 126 -3.24 4.50 -8.74
C PHE A 126 -4.47 5.33 -9.04
N THR A 127 -5.42 4.72 -9.73
CA THR A 127 -6.66 5.36 -10.13
C THR A 127 -7.79 4.82 -9.26
N ILE A 128 -8.56 5.69 -8.61
CA ILE A 128 -9.71 5.27 -7.80
C ILE A 128 -10.80 4.73 -8.74
N PRO A 129 -11.25 3.46 -8.57
CA PRO A 129 -12.35 2.91 -9.36
C PRO A 129 -13.65 3.69 -9.13
N SER A 130 -14.49 3.77 -10.15
CA SER A 130 -15.81 4.42 -10.06
C SER A 130 -16.91 3.47 -10.51
N LEU A 131 -18.00 3.39 -9.75
CA LEU A 131 -19.20 2.63 -10.14
C LEU A 131 -19.91 3.25 -11.34
N SER A 132 -19.71 4.55 -11.59
CA SER A 132 -20.25 5.25 -12.75
C SER A 132 -19.57 4.88 -14.06
N LYS A 133 -18.40 4.23 -14.01
CA LYS A 133 -17.66 3.80 -15.20
C LYS A 133 -17.70 2.28 -15.32
N PRO A 134 -17.84 1.75 -16.55
CA PRO A 134 -17.78 0.32 -16.77
C PRO A 134 -16.42 -0.21 -16.33
N SER A 135 -16.45 -1.38 -15.70
CA SER A 135 -15.27 -2.09 -15.24
C SER A 135 -15.34 -3.54 -15.71
N ILE A 136 -14.27 -4.30 -15.49
CA ILE A 136 -14.25 -5.74 -15.77
C ILE A 136 -15.26 -6.53 -14.91
N TYR A 137 -15.82 -5.92 -13.85
CA TYR A 137 -16.73 -6.58 -12.91
C TYR A 137 -18.18 -6.12 -13.02
N HIS A 138 -18.45 -4.92 -13.56
CA HIS A 138 -19.79 -4.35 -13.58
C HIS A 138 -20.02 -3.39 -14.74
N GLU A 139 -21.28 -3.27 -15.13
CA GLU A 139 -21.76 -2.27 -16.08
C GLU A 139 -22.61 -1.24 -15.33
N PRO A 140 -22.40 0.09 -15.48
CA PRO A 140 -23.12 1.09 -14.69
C PRO A 140 -24.64 1.04 -14.91
N SER A 141 -25.07 0.59 -16.09
CA SER A 141 -26.49 0.42 -16.44
C SER A 141 -27.20 -0.66 -15.62
N SER A 142 -26.49 -1.59 -14.97
CA SER A 142 -27.09 -2.58 -14.07
C SER A 142 -27.33 -2.04 -12.66
N LEU A 143 -26.65 -0.95 -12.27
CA LEU A 143 -26.94 -0.23 -11.03
C LEU A 143 -28.10 0.73 -11.32
N GLY A 144 -29.30 0.40 -10.84
CA GLY A 144 -30.51 1.17 -11.12
C GLY A 144 -30.35 2.68 -10.89
N SER A 145 -31.22 3.49 -11.50
CA SER A 145 -31.14 4.96 -11.56
C SER A 145 -31.08 5.69 -10.21
N MET A 146 -31.33 5.02 -9.08
CA MET A 146 -31.15 5.58 -7.73
C MET A 146 -29.70 5.52 -7.23
N ALA A 147 -28.87 4.62 -7.76
CA ALA A 147 -27.49 4.43 -7.30
C ALA A 147 -26.52 5.45 -7.90
N LEU A 148 -26.84 6.01 -9.07
CA LEU A 148 -25.99 6.94 -9.81
C LEU A 148 -26.78 8.18 -10.20
N THR A 149 -26.37 9.34 -9.70
CA THR A 149 -26.94 10.62 -10.15
C THR A 149 -26.48 10.91 -11.58
N GLU A 150 -27.28 11.66 -12.34
CA GLU A 150 -26.93 12.07 -13.71
C GLU A 150 -25.59 12.85 -13.75
N GLY A 151 -25.27 13.57 -12.68
CA GLY A 151 -23.95 14.19 -12.48
C GLY A 151 -22.83 13.18 -12.26
N ALA A 152 -23.06 12.10 -11.52
CA ALA A 152 -22.07 11.04 -11.30
C ALA A 152 -21.73 10.26 -12.60
N LEU A 153 -22.67 10.18 -13.54
CA LEU A 153 -22.43 9.60 -14.87
C LEU A 153 -21.73 10.57 -15.83
N ASN A 154 -22.02 11.87 -15.72
CA ASN A 154 -21.54 12.88 -16.67
C ASN A 154 -20.21 13.56 -16.29
N GLN A 155 -19.76 13.54 -15.03
CA GLN A 155 -18.79 14.56 -14.57
C GLN A 155 -17.51 14.15 -13.83
N HIS A 156 -17.09 12.88 -13.76
CA HIS A 156 -15.77 12.62 -13.19
C HIS A 156 -14.85 11.79 -14.08
N ASP A 157 -13.82 12.46 -14.60
CA ASP A 157 -12.56 11.79 -14.93
C ASP A 157 -12.11 10.94 -13.74
N LEU A 158 -11.53 9.78 -14.05
CA LEU A 158 -11.09 8.90 -12.97
C LEU A 158 -10.05 9.64 -12.15
N ILE A 159 -10.22 9.66 -10.82
CA ILE A 159 -9.30 10.38 -9.94
C ILE A 159 -8.02 9.55 -9.82
N ARG A 160 -6.91 10.11 -10.31
CA ARG A 160 -5.58 9.54 -10.10
C ARG A 160 -5.00 10.10 -8.81
N VAL A 161 -4.64 9.23 -7.89
CA VAL A 161 -4.04 9.57 -6.60
C VAL A 161 -2.59 9.14 -6.58
N VAL A 162 -1.72 10.05 -6.15
CA VAL A 162 -0.30 9.78 -5.86
C VAL A 162 -0.21 9.42 -4.38
N TYR A 163 0.29 8.23 -4.07
CA TYR A 163 0.45 7.76 -2.70
C TYR A 163 1.92 7.68 -2.27
N SER A 164 2.85 7.72 -3.23
CA SER A 164 4.27 8.00 -2.98
C SER A 164 4.78 8.95 -4.06
N GLY A 165 5.27 10.11 -3.63
CA GLY A 165 5.72 11.19 -4.51
C GLY A 165 7.09 10.94 -5.12
N LEU A 166 7.59 11.95 -5.84
CA LEU A 166 8.95 11.96 -6.36
C LEU A 166 9.93 12.19 -5.19
N LEU A 167 10.48 11.10 -4.68
CA LEU A 167 11.46 11.12 -3.60
C LEU A 167 12.85 11.52 -4.13
N SER A 168 13.60 12.24 -3.29
CA SER A 168 14.92 12.76 -3.64
C SER A 168 16.02 11.85 -3.09
N GLN A 169 17.11 11.68 -3.85
CA GLN A 169 18.28 10.94 -3.38
C GLN A 169 18.84 11.52 -2.07
N ARG A 170 19.33 10.64 -1.21
CA ARG A 170 19.87 11.00 0.11
C ARG A 170 21.26 10.40 0.27
N GLU A 171 22.21 11.20 0.75
CA GLU A 171 23.59 10.76 1.00
C GLU A 171 23.83 10.28 2.44
N THR A 172 23.03 10.76 3.39
CA THR A 172 23.15 10.39 4.80
C THR A 172 21.79 10.34 5.49
N PHE A 173 21.70 9.54 6.56
CA PHE A 173 20.58 9.57 7.48
C PHE A 173 20.64 10.80 8.38
N THR A 174 19.52 11.51 8.46
CA THR A 174 19.27 12.62 9.37
C THR A 174 18.03 12.32 10.21
N SER A 175 17.85 13.02 11.32
CA SER A 175 16.64 12.84 12.15
C SER A 175 15.34 13.17 11.42
N GLN A 176 15.42 14.03 10.38
CA GLN A 176 14.29 14.46 9.56
C GLN A 176 13.97 13.49 8.42
N ASN A 177 14.97 13.01 7.68
CA ASN A 177 14.73 12.15 6.51
C ASN A 177 14.58 10.66 6.85
N ARG A 178 15.00 10.21 8.04
CA ARG A 178 15.09 8.77 8.34
C ARG A 178 13.76 8.05 8.17
N PHE A 179 12.65 8.64 8.59
CA PHE A 179 11.34 7.98 8.46
C PHE A 179 10.74 8.10 7.06
N GLU A 180 11.12 9.10 6.26
CA GLU A 180 10.79 9.12 4.82
C GLU A 180 11.46 7.92 4.12
N VAL A 181 12.77 7.72 4.37
CA VAL A 181 13.54 6.61 3.83
C VAL A 181 13.00 5.26 4.32
N LEU A 182 12.86 5.08 5.64
CA LEU A 182 12.40 3.83 6.23
C LEU A 182 10.96 3.45 5.83
N SER A 183 10.06 4.43 5.71
CA SER A 183 8.68 4.18 5.27
C SER A 183 8.64 3.75 3.81
N PHE A 184 9.46 4.37 2.95
CA PHE A 184 9.57 3.97 1.56
C PHE A 184 10.19 2.57 1.41
N LEU A 185 11.23 2.25 2.18
CA LEU A 185 11.81 0.91 2.21
C LEU A 185 10.79 -0.16 2.63
N MET A 186 9.98 0.13 3.66
CA MET A 186 8.88 -0.75 4.05
C MET A 186 7.79 -0.84 2.98
N LEU A 187 7.53 0.22 2.23
CA LEU A 187 6.65 0.17 1.06
C LEU A 187 7.20 -0.75 -0.04
N CYS A 188 8.50 -0.70 -0.32
CA CYS A 188 9.17 -1.63 -1.23
C CYS A 188 9.05 -3.08 -0.74
N TYR A 189 9.26 -3.34 0.55
CA TYR A 189 9.01 -4.65 1.15
C TYR A 189 7.57 -5.11 0.95
N ASN A 190 6.59 -4.24 1.23
CA ASN A 190 5.16 -4.54 1.07
C ASN A 190 4.79 -4.85 -0.39
N SER A 191 5.46 -4.24 -1.37
CA SER A 191 5.26 -4.56 -2.79
C SER A 191 5.67 -5.99 -3.16
N ALA A 192 6.58 -6.59 -2.40
CA ALA A 192 7.13 -7.93 -2.62
C ALA A 192 6.74 -8.94 -1.52
N VAL A 193 5.88 -8.55 -0.57
CA VAL A 193 5.60 -9.32 0.67
C VAL A 193 5.09 -10.74 0.41
N VAL A 194 4.36 -10.94 -0.69
CA VAL A 194 3.82 -12.23 -1.12
C VAL A 194 4.94 -13.22 -1.46
N PHE A 195 6.10 -12.73 -1.91
CA PHE A 195 7.25 -13.56 -2.27
C PHE A 195 8.21 -13.79 -1.10
N MET A 196 7.98 -13.15 0.05
CA MET A 196 8.83 -13.27 1.22
C MET A 196 8.58 -14.60 1.94
N PRO A 197 9.63 -15.29 2.43
CA PRO A 197 9.46 -16.53 3.18
C PRO A 197 8.92 -16.28 4.60
N ALA A 198 8.44 -17.34 5.24
CA ALA A 198 7.90 -17.28 6.59
C ALA A 198 8.87 -16.66 7.62
N SER A 199 10.19 -16.88 7.49
CA SER A 199 11.20 -16.25 8.36
C SER A 199 11.17 -14.72 8.29
N SER A 200 10.90 -14.17 7.10
CA SER A 200 10.78 -12.72 6.90
C SER A 200 9.47 -12.18 7.47
N HIS A 201 8.36 -12.91 7.31
CA HIS A 201 7.09 -12.55 7.96
C HIS A 201 7.21 -12.60 9.49
N GLN A 202 7.94 -13.56 10.04
CA GLN A 202 8.26 -13.59 11.47
C GLN A 202 9.10 -12.39 11.90
N SER A 203 10.13 -12.05 11.11
CA SER A 203 11.00 -10.89 11.37
C SER A 203 10.20 -9.59 11.38
N VAL A 204 9.27 -9.36 10.44
CA VAL A 204 8.46 -8.12 10.42
C VAL A 204 7.51 -8.02 11.63
N CYS A 205 6.91 -9.12 12.07
CA CYS A 205 6.08 -9.15 13.28
C CYS A 205 6.91 -8.90 14.55
N ARG A 206 8.10 -9.50 14.64
CA ARG A 206 9.04 -9.28 15.76
C ARG A 206 9.56 -7.85 15.79
N MET A 207 9.98 -7.30 14.65
CA MET A 207 10.37 -5.89 14.50
C MET A 207 9.24 -4.98 15.01
N SER A 208 8.02 -5.20 14.54
CA SER A 208 6.86 -4.38 14.90
C SER A 208 6.60 -4.38 16.41
N THR A 209 6.55 -5.57 17.02
CA THR A 209 6.41 -5.75 18.47
C THR A 209 7.52 -5.02 19.22
N ARG A 210 8.77 -5.33 18.86
CA ARG A 210 9.98 -4.78 19.49
C ARG A 210 10.00 -3.26 19.43
N LEU A 211 9.81 -2.65 18.27
CA LEU A 211 9.82 -1.19 18.10
C LEU A 211 8.69 -0.50 18.88
N CYS A 212 7.49 -1.08 18.88
CA CYS A 212 6.33 -0.46 19.52
C CYS A 212 6.40 -0.48 21.05
N VAL A 213 6.90 -1.56 21.66
CA VAL A 213 6.90 -1.71 23.13
C VAL A 213 8.23 -1.32 23.79
N SER A 214 9.31 -1.17 23.04
CA SER A 214 10.64 -0.84 23.60
C SER A 214 10.60 0.44 24.46
N GLY A 215 10.96 0.30 25.74
CA GLY A 215 10.97 1.39 26.71
C GLY A 215 9.59 1.75 27.29
N TYR A 216 8.56 0.93 27.06
CA TYR A 216 7.21 1.09 27.61
C TYR A 216 6.87 -0.03 28.59
N PRO A 217 5.94 0.18 29.54
CA PRO A 217 5.57 -0.85 30.53
C PRO A 217 5.15 -2.19 29.94
N ARG A 218 4.50 -2.19 28.77
CA ARG A 218 4.08 -3.41 28.07
C ARG A 218 5.25 -4.34 27.71
N GLN A 219 6.48 -3.81 27.59
CA GLN A 219 7.67 -4.63 27.37
C GLN A 219 7.88 -5.68 28.48
N GLN A 220 7.51 -5.38 29.72
CA GLN A 220 7.67 -6.29 30.86
C GLN A 220 6.82 -7.56 30.75
N GLN A 221 5.79 -7.53 29.88
CA GLN A 221 4.91 -8.67 29.61
C GLN A 221 5.47 -9.58 28.52
N LYS A 222 6.56 -9.18 27.85
CA LYS A 222 7.17 -9.93 26.76
C LYS A 222 8.14 -10.98 27.29
N SER A 223 8.30 -12.06 26.53
CA SER A 223 9.20 -13.17 26.88
C SER A 223 10.69 -12.80 26.77
N TRP A 224 11.01 -11.81 25.94
CA TRP A 224 12.35 -11.27 25.75
C TRP A 224 12.61 -10.10 26.70
N LYS A 225 13.86 -9.97 27.18
CA LYS A 225 14.24 -9.04 28.26
C LYS A 225 15.27 -7.99 27.85
N GLU A 226 15.60 -7.89 26.57
CA GLU A 226 16.59 -6.91 26.08
C GLU A 226 16.16 -5.48 26.45
N PRO A 227 16.94 -4.73 27.26
CA PRO A 227 16.61 -3.35 27.59
C PRO A 227 16.80 -2.49 26.34
N CYS A 228 15.72 -1.89 25.87
CA CYS A 228 15.74 -1.05 24.67
C CYS A 228 15.19 0.34 24.99
N ASN A 229 15.87 1.36 24.49
CA ASN A 229 15.40 2.74 24.60
C ASN A 229 14.13 2.95 23.76
N ARG A 230 13.31 3.92 24.16
CA ARG A 230 12.14 4.32 23.38
C ARG A 230 12.58 4.82 22.01
N VAL A 231 12.09 4.17 20.96
CA VAL A 231 12.25 4.62 19.59
C VAL A 231 11.03 5.49 19.23
N ARG A 232 11.25 6.70 18.73
CA ARG A 232 10.18 7.52 18.13
C ARG A 232 9.80 6.90 16.79
N LEU A 233 8.52 6.66 16.56
CA LEU A 233 7.98 6.13 15.30
C LEU A 233 7.11 7.19 14.64
N GLU A 234 7.13 7.28 13.33
CA GLU A 234 6.23 8.15 12.56
C GLU A 234 4.99 7.35 12.09
N PRO A 235 3.81 7.98 11.98
CA PRO A 235 2.56 7.29 11.69
C PRO A 235 2.57 6.57 10.33
N GLU A 236 3.19 7.16 9.31
CA GLU A 236 3.30 6.56 7.97
C GLU A 236 4.06 5.22 8.01
N PHE A 237 5.15 5.17 8.78
CA PHE A 237 5.93 3.95 8.99
C PHE A 237 5.11 2.87 9.69
N MET A 238 4.33 3.24 10.71
CA MET A 238 3.45 2.32 11.43
C MET A 238 2.33 1.76 10.53
N VAL A 239 1.80 2.56 9.58
CA VAL A 239 0.84 2.05 8.59
C VAL A 239 1.51 1.03 7.65
N GLN A 240 2.75 1.26 7.24
CA GLN A 240 3.49 0.27 6.45
C GLN A 240 3.77 -1.02 7.23
N MET A 241 4.07 -0.92 8.54
CA MET A 241 4.17 -2.08 9.42
C MET A 241 2.84 -2.86 9.49
N LEU A 242 1.71 -2.17 9.64
CA LEU A 242 0.39 -2.80 9.69
C LEU A 242 0.06 -3.57 8.40
N THR A 243 0.42 -3.05 7.23
CA THR A 243 0.26 -3.76 5.95
C THR A 243 1.04 -5.08 5.94
N ALA A 244 2.29 -5.07 6.40
CA ALA A 244 3.11 -6.27 6.47
C ALA A 244 2.60 -7.28 7.51
N VAL A 245 2.21 -6.80 8.69
CA VAL A 245 1.63 -7.62 9.77
C VAL A 245 0.31 -8.25 9.31
N TYR A 246 -0.55 -7.50 8.63
CA TYR A 246 -1.80 -8.01 8.08
C TYR A 246 -1.55 -9.17 7.13
N HIS A 247 -0.60 -9.02 6.21
CA HIS A 247 -0.20 -10.12 5.33
C HIS A 247 0.33 -11.33 6.11
N ALA A 248 1.19 -11.11 7.11
CA ALA A 248 1.78 -12.18 7.91
C ALA A 248 0.72 -13.02 8.66
N ILE A 249 -0.33 -12.38 9.19
CA ILE A 249 -1.44 -13.06 9.90
C ILE A 249 -2.12 -14.09 9.00
N TYR A 250 -2.43 -13.73 7.75
CA TYR A 250 -3.07 -14.63 6.78
C TYR A 250 -2.10 -15.61 6.09
N ASN A 251 -0.80 -15.54 6.39
CA ASN A 251 0.23 -16.40 5.81
C ASN A 251 0.97 -17.22 6.89
N GLY A 252 0.20 -17.71 7.88
CA GLY A 252 0.67 -18.68 8.87
C GLY A 252 1.39 -18.10 10.08
N GLN A 253 1.55 -16.77 10.19
CA GLN A 253 2.10 -16.10 11.37
C GLN A 253 1.00 -15.50 12.25
N TRP A 254 -0.02 -16.28 12.56
CA TRP A 254 -1.20 -15.82 13.30
C TRP A 254 -0.85 -15.21 14.67
N GLU A 255 -0.19 -15.98 15.55
CA GLU A 255 0.13 -15.55 16.91
C GLU A 255 1.06 -14.31 16.92
N LEU A 256 2.17 -14.39 16.19
CA LEU A 256 3.13 -13.28 16.10
C LEU A 256 2.52 -12.03 15.46
N GLY A 257 1.65 -12.21 14.46
CA GLY A 257 0.98 -11.10 13.78
C GLY A 257 -0.08 -10.44 14.66
N ARG A 258 -0.87 -11.23 15.40
CA ARG A 258 -1.84 -10.71 16.39
C ARG A 258 -1.14 -9.95 17.51
N GLU A 259 -0.06 -10.51 18.05
CA GLU A 259 0.75 -9.83 19.07
C GLU A 259 1.28 -8.49 18.55
N ALA A 260 1.87 -8.49 17.34
CA ALA A 260 2.38 -7.29 16.72
C ALA A 260 1.29 -6.24 16.46
N LEU A 261 0.10 -6.66 16.02
CA LEU A 261 -1.05 -5.78 15.82
C LEU A 261 -1.48 -5.10 17.12
N ASP A 262 -1.61 -5.87 18.21
CA ASP A 262 -2.02 -5.36 19.51
C ASP A 262 -0.98 -4.38 20.08
N ASP A 263 0.31 -4.61 19.81
CA ASP A 263 1.39 -3.72 20.23
C ASP A 263 1.48 -2.44 19.39
N ILE A 264 1.23 -2.52 18.08
CA ILE A 264 1.09 -1.34 17.23
C ILE A 264 -0.10 -0.49 17.69
N LEU A 265 -1.23 -1.13 18.00
CA LEU A 265 -2.42 -0.46 18.49
C LEU A 265 -2.17 0.22 19.84
N TYR A 266 -1.53 -0.49 20.78
CA TYR A 266 -1.08 0.09 22.05
C TYR A 266 -0.19 1.32 21.83
N ARG A 267 0.77 1.22 20.92
CA ARG A 267 1.70 2.33 20.66
C ARG A 267 1.01 3.52 19.99
N ALA A 268 0.13 3.27 19.02
CA ALA A 268 -0.63 4.31 18.33
C ALA A 268 -1.56 5.08 19.28
N GLN A 269 -2.10 4.41 20.31
CA GLN A 269 -2.90 5.06 21.36
C GLN A 269 -2.06 5.98 22.24
N LEU A 270 -0.86 5.54 22.63
CA LEU A 270 0.04 6.37 23.44
C LEU A 270 0.54 7.61 22.71
N ASP A 271 0.90 7.45 21.42
CA ASP A 271 1.42 8.53 20.59
C ASP A 271 0.29 9.35 19.91
N LEU A 272 -0.98 9.00 20.14
CA LEU A 272 -2.18 9.64 19.59
C LEU A 272 -2.18 9.72 18.04
N HIS A 273 -1.68 8.68 17.38
CA HIS A 273 -1.60 8.61 15.93
C HIS A 273 -2.90 8.07 15.31
N ALA A 274 -3.71 8.97 14.74
CA ALA A 274 -5.03 8.62 14.20
C ALA A 274 -4.99 7.58 13.06
N GLN A 275 -4.05 7.71 12.12
CA GLN A 275 -3.95 6.83 10.95
C GLN A 275 -3.63 5.37 11.32
N PRO A 276 -2.52 5.06 12.03
CA PRO A 276 -2.26 3.69 12.51
C PRO A 276 -3.37 3.15 13.40
N LEU A 277 -3.97 3.99 14.26
CA LEU A 277 -5.06 3.56 15.14
C LEU A 277 -6.30 3.14 14.34
N LEU A 278 -6.66 3.89 13.30
CA LEU A 278 -7.77 3.55 12.41
C LEU A 278 -7.53 2.21 11.70
N VAL A 279 -6.36 2.07 11.06
CA VAL A 279 -6.02 0.87 10.28
C VAL A 279 -5.90 -0.36 11.19
N ALA A 280 -5.25 -0.24 12.36
CA ALA A 280 -5.12 -1.34 13.31
C ALA A 280 -6.48 -1.79 13.85
N ASN A 281 -7.39 -0.87 14.16
CA ASN A 281 -8.76 -1.22 14.57
C ASN A 281 -9.53 -1.89 13.43
N ALA A 282 -9.42 -1.39 12.20
CA ALA A 282 -10.07 -1.99 11.04
C ALA A 282 -9.59 -3.44 10.83
N ILE A 283 -8.27 -3.68 10.93
CA ILE A 283 -7.69 -5.02 10.88
C ILE A 283 -8.22 -5.88 12.03
N SER A 284 -8.14 -5.39 13.28
CA SER A 284 -8.57 -6.17 14.45
C SER A 284 -10.02 -6.63 14.36
N ARG A 285 -10.89 -5.81 13.76
CA ARG A 285 -12.31 -6.12 13.53
C ARG A 285 -12.56 -7.02 12.32
N SER A 286 -11.68 -7.03 11.33
CA SER A 286 -11.82 -7.91 10.15
C SER A 286 -11.28 -9.32 10.38
N LEU A 287 -10.46 -9.52 11.41
CA LEU A 287 -9.88 -10.82 11.71
C LEU A 287 -10.94 -11.82 12.23
N PRO A 288 -10.89 -13.08 11.77
CA PRO A 288 -11.74 -14.14 12.31
C PRO A 288 -11.40 -14.45 13.77
N SER A 289 -12.32 -15.10 14.47
CA SER A 289 -12.14 -15.50 15.88
C SER A 289 -11.07 -16.57 16.09
N ARG A 290 -10.73 -17.30 15.03
CA ARG A 290 -9.71 -18.36 14.99
C ARG A 290 -8.84 -18.21 13.75
N PRO A 291 -7.60 -18.71 13.76
CA PRO A 291 -6.80 -18.75 12.55
C PRO A 291 -7.56 -19.47 11.43
N PRO A 292 -7.45 -19.02 10.18
CA PRO A 292 -8.02 -19.75 9.06
C PRO A 292 -7.40 -21.15 8.99
N GLU A 293 -8.17 -22.18 9.31
CA GLU A 293 -7.75 -23.59 9.28
C GLU A 293 -7.84 -24.11 7.83
N GLY A 294 -6.70 -24.31 7.18
CA GLY A 294 -6.61 -24.98 5.86
C GLY A 294 -5.55 -24.37 4.93
N SER A 295 -5.04 -25.16 3.98
CA SER A 295 -4.07 -24.69 2.95
C SER A 295 -4.70 -23.75 1.90
N HIS A 296 -5.88 -23.21 2.16
CA HIS A 296 -6.66 -22.42 1.23
C HIS A 296 -7.14 -21.14 1.91
N ASN A 297 -6.31 -20.12 1.78
CA ASN A 297 -6.57 -18.72 2.14
C ASN A 297 -7.67 -18.13 1.25
N LEU A 298 -8.93 -18.55 1.41
CA LEU A 298 -10.06 -17.86 0.79
C LEU A 298 -10.79 -17.03 1.83
N LEU A 299 -10.82 -15.71 1.60
CA LEU A 299 -11.86 -14.85 2.14
C LEU A 299 -13.19 -15.38 1.59
N GLU A 300 -14.09 -15.77 2.49
CA GLU A 300 -15.45 -16.16 2.14
C GLU A 300 -16.18 -14.89 1.68
N VAL A 301 -16.22 -14.66 0.38
CA VAL A 301 -16.96 -13.54 -0.22
C VAL A 301 -18.38 -14.03 -0.44
N GLU A 302 -19.30 -13.66 0.46
CA GLU A 302 -20.73 -13.76 0.19
C GLU A 302 -21.06 -12.81 -0.97
N VAL A 303 -21.17 -13.37 -2.17
CA VAL A 303 -21.68 -12.63 -3.33
C VAL A 303 -23.18 -12.54 -3.13
N THR A 304 -23.69 -11.37 -2.74
CA THR A 304 -25.12 -11.08 -2.83
C THR A 304 -25.53 -11.32 -4.28
N PRO A 305 -26.45 -12.26 -4.58
CA PRO A 305 -26.83 -12.53 -5.95
C PRO A 305 -27.39 -11.25 -6.56
N ALA A 306 -26.76 -10.76 -7.63
CA ALA A 306 -27.37 -9.74 -8.46
C ALA A 306 -28.62 -10.36 -9.08
N GLY A 307 -29.77 -10.15 -8.44
CA GLY A 307 -31.06 -10.48 -9.03
C GLY A 307 -31.12 -9.87 -10.44
N ARG A 308 -31.64 -10.62 -11.40
CA ARG A 308 -31.92 -10.11 -12.75
C ARG A 308 -32.89 -8.93 -12.63
N CYS A 309 -32.37 -7.73 -12.48
CA CYS A 309 -33.15 -6.52 -12.62
C CYS A 309 -33.09 -6.15 -14.09
N VAL A 310 -34.14 -6.51 -14.84
CA VAL A 310 -34.38 -5.96 -16.16
C VAL A 310 -34.61 -4.47 -15.92
N SER A 311 -33.59 -3.64 -16.15
CA SER A 311 -33.78 -2.20 -16.20
C SER A 311 -34.62 -1.91 -17.44
N GLN A 312 -35.92 -1.75 -17.22
CA GLN A 312 -36.79 -1.15 -18.22
C GLN A 312 -36.36 0.31 -18.33
N ALA A 313 -35.38 0.57 -19.20
CA ALA A 313 -35.01 1.93 -19.55
C ALA A 313 -36.29 2.62 -20.02
N ALA A 314 -36.77 3.60 -19.26
CA ALA A 314 -37.92 4.40 -19.65
C ALA A 314 -37.58 5.00 -21.02
N VAL A 315 -38.25 4.52 -22.06
CA VAL A 315 -38.16 5.05 -23.42
C VAL A 315 -38.71 6.47 -23.35
N THR A 316 -37.84 7.44 -23.13
CA THR A 316 -38.23 8.85 -23.15
C THR A 316 -38.48 9.28 -24.59
N THR A 317 -39.41 10.20 -24.81
CA THR A 317 -39.75 10.76 -26.13
C THR A 317 -38.51 11.29 -26.90
N ALA A 318 -37.44 11.63 -26.18
CA ALA A 318 -36.15 12.02 -26.74
C ALA A 318 -35.43 10.87 -27.49
N SER A 319 -35.51 9.63 -26.98
CA SER A 319 -34.91 8.45 -27.62
C SER A 319 -35.62 8.05 -28.93
N ILE A 320 -36.95 8.18 -28.97
CA ILE A 320 -37.76 7.97 -30.19
C ILE A 320 -37.46 9.05 -31.24
N ARG A 321 -37.31 10.31 -30.84
CA ARG A 321 -36.93 11.40 -31.76
C ARG A 321 -35.55 11.16 -32.39
N ARG A 322 -34.57 10.68 -31.62
CA ARG A 322 -33.21 10.42 -32.11
C ARG A 322 -33.16 9.25 -33.13
N LEU A 323 -34.06 8.26 -32.99
CA LEU A 323 -34.15 7.14 -33.93
C LEU A 323 -34.90 7.49 -35.23
N ARG A 324 -35.93 8.35 -35.18
CA ARG A 324 -36.63 8.81 -36.41
C ARG A 324 -35.71 9.55 -37.38
N TRP A 325 -34.76 10.32 -36.86
CA TRP A 325 -33.84 11.10 -37.71
C TRP A 325 -32.81 10.22 -38.44
N LYS A 326 -32.60 8.98 -37.99
CA LYS A 326 -31.67 8.04 -38.63
C LYS A 326 -32.32 7.23 -39.76
N GLN A 327 -33.65 7.28 -39.90
CA GLN A 327 -34.40 6.54 -40.91
C GLN A 327 -34.85 7.41 -42.11
N GLU A 328 -34.92 8.73 -41.93
CA GLU A 328 -35.30 9.67 -43.01
C GLU A 328 -34.10 10.11 -43.90
N GLY A 329 -32.88 9.67 -43.60
CA GLY A 329 -31.68 10.03 -44.36
C GLY A 329 -31.33 9.13 -45.56
N MET A 330 -32.14 8.11 -45.89
CA MET A 330 -31.76 7.11 -46.91
C MET A 330 -32.80 6.84 -48.00
N GLN A 331 -33.81 7.70 -48.17
CA GLN A 331 -34.72 7.66 -49.32
C GLN A 331 -35.12 9.09 -49.74
N ASN A 332 -34.45 9.62 -50.76
CA ASN A 332 -35.01 10.41 -51.87
C ASN A 332 -33.91 11.18 -52.60
N MET A 333 -33.33 10.55 -53.62
CA MET A 333 -32.89 11.28 -54.80
C MET A 333 -34.15 11.75 -55.54
N HIS A 334 -34.39 13.06 -55.63
CA HIS A 334 -34.96 13.70 -56.82
C HIS A 334 -34.77 15.22 -56.77
N THR A 335 -34.42 15.76 -57.93
CA THR A 335 -33.98 17.13 -58.21
C THR A 335 -35.16 18.09 -58.21
N HIS A 336 -35.19 19.08 -57.33
CA HIS A 336 -36.02 20.27 -57.51
C HIS A 336 -35.36 21.53 -56.96
N THR A 337 -35.15 22.49 -57.85
CA THR A 337 -34.79 23.89 -57.61
C THR A 337 -35.97 24.62 -56.97
N HIS A 338 -35.82 25.32 -55.84
CA HIS A 338 -36.56 26.55 -55.53
C HIS A 338 -36.02 27.32 -54.30
N THR A 339 -35.70 28.59 -54.57
CA THR A 339 -35.76 29.85 -53.82
C THR A 339 -35.65 29.90 -52.28
N HIS A 340 -34.63 30.63 -51.82
CA HIS A 340 -34.34 31.03 -50.43
C HIS A 340 -35.45 31.88 -49.78
N THR A 341 -35.71 31.67 -48.48
CA THR A 341 -36.23 32.70 -47.55
C THR A 341 -35.55 32.51 -46.19
N HIS A 342 -34.72 33.48 -45.79
CA HIS A 342 -34.05 33.49 -44.49
C HIS A 342 -34.94 34.12 -43.42
N THR A 343 -35.16 33.42 -42.31
CA THR A 343 -35.72 34.01 -41.08
C THR A 343 -34.70 33.81 -39.96
N HIS A 344 -34.03 34.89 -39.57
CA HIS A 344 -33.11 34.92 -38.43
C HIS A 344 -33.90 35.17 -37.14
N THR A 345 -33.81 34.26 -36.18
CA THR A 345 -34.27 34.50 -34.80
C THR A 345 -33.05 34.59 -33.89
N HIS A 346 -32.68 35.81 -33.50
CA HIS A 346 -31.67 36.07 -32.46
C HIS A 346 -32.30 35.89 -31.07
N THR A 347 -31.78 34.98 -30.26
CA THR A 347 -32.06 34.98 -28.82
C THR A 347 -30.85 35.56 -28.09
N ARG A 348 -31.07 36.76 -27.55
CA ARG A 348 -30.14 37.66 -26.87
C ARG A 348 -29.85 37.16 -25.45
N THR A 349 -28.59 36.90 -25.14
CA THR A 349 -28.07 36.80 -23.77
C THR A 349 -28.13 38.17 -23.10
N HIS A 350 -28.70 38.25 -21.90
CA HIS A 350 -28.66 39.42 -21.05
C HIS A 350 -27.98 39.07 -19.73
N THR A 351 -26.77 39.61 -19.54
CA THR A 351 -26.07 39.64 -18.27
C THR A 351 -26.63 40.83 -17.47
N ARG A 352 -27.33 40.58 -16.37
CA ARG A 352 -27.79 41.65 -15.46
C ARG A 352 -27.18 41.47 -14.08
N THR A 353 -26.11 42.22 -13.84
CA THR A 353 -25.57 42.58 -12.53
C THR A 353 -26.52 43.56 -11.84
N HIS A 354 -26.92 43.26 -10.61
CA HIS A 354 -27.35 44.30 -9.66
C HIS A 354 -26.73 44.03 -8.29
N THR A 355 -25.77 44.88 -7.97
CA THR A 355 -25.36 45.26 -6.61
C THR A 355 -26.46 46.13 -6.00
N ARG A 356 -26.97 45.74 -4.83
CA ARG A 356 -27.54 46.70 -3.87
C ARG A 356 -27.36 46.22 -2.44
N LEU A 357 -26.44 46.86 -1.74
CA LEU A 357 -26.27 46.82 -0.29
C LEU A 357 -27.46 47.53 0.38
N ARG A 358 -28.01 46.93 1.45
CA ARG A 358 -28.44 47.66 2.65
C ARG A 358 -28.53 46.73 3.85
N ASN A 359 -27.84 47.16 4.90
CA ASN A 359 -27.72 46.60 6.25
C ASN A 359 -29.08 46.35 6.93
N ILE A 360 -29.12 45.39 7.86
CA ILE A 360 -29.51 45.51 9.27
C ILE A 360 -29.15 44.17 9.97
N SER A 361 -28.37 44.24 11.05
CA SER A 361 -28.22 43.21 12.10
C SER A 361 -28.96 43.70 13.36
N PRO A 362 -29.00 42.97 14.49
CA PRO A 362 -29.22 41.53 14.74
C PRO A 362 -30.42 41.31 15.69
N LEU A 363 -30.98 40.10 15.82
CA LEU A 363 -31.68 39.66 17.06
C LEU A 363 -32.04 38.15 17.01
N ASP A 364 -31.43 37.42 17.95
CA ASP A 364 -31.91 36.28 18.73
C ASP A 364 -32.61 35.08 18.08
N SER A 365 -31.85 33.99 17.99
CA SER A 365 -32.29 32.60 18.01
C SER A 365 -32.47 32.08 19.44
N PRO A 366 -33.38 31.11 19.66
CA PRO A 366 -33.00 29.92 20.40
C PRO A 366 -33.30 28.62 19.64
N CYS A 367 -32.24 27.81 19.52
CA CYS A 367 -32.14 26.34 19.53
C CYS A 367 -33.33 25.47 19.06
N THR A 368 -33.08 24.63 18.05
CA THR A 368 -33.43 23.19 18.09
C THR A 368 -32.53 22.34 17.16
N SER A 369 -31.85 21.36 17.77
CA SER A 369 -31.33 20.08 17.22
C SER A 369 -30.14 20.06 16.22
N PRO A 370 -29.03 19.35 16.52
CA PRO A 370 -27.98 19.07 15.53
C PRO A 370 -28.40 17.92 14.61
N ALA A 371 -28.31 18.14 13.30
CA ALA A 371 -28.42 17.09 12.30
C ALA A 371 -27.26 16.09 12.45
N LEU A 372 -27.58 14.79 12.55
CA LEU A 372 -26.59 13.71 12.47
C LEU A 372 -25.88 13.79 11.11
N ILE A 373 -24.57 14.03 11.13
CA ILE A 373 -23.69 13.76 9.99
C ILE A 373 -23.39 12.26 10.02
N ASP A 374 -23.89 11.53 9.04
CA ASP A 374 -23.63 10.09 8.89
C ASP A 374 -22.23 9.88 8.29
N HIS A 375 -21.25 9.51 9.12
CA HIS A 375 -19.89 9.23 8.68
C HIS A 375 -19.78 7.81 8.15
N LYS A 376 -19.70 7.64 6.82
CA LYS A 376 -19.36 6.35 6.20
C LYS A 376 -17.86 6.25 5.95
N VAL A 377 -17.22 5.33 6.67
CA VAL A 377 -15.81 4.94 6.45
C VAL A 377 -15.78 3.86 5.37
N SER A 378 -15.05 4.10 4.29
CA SER A 378 -14.87 3.13 3.21
C SER A 378 -13.43 2.61 3.20
N ILE A 379 -13.26 1.29 3.27
CA ILE A 379 -11.96 0.61 3.17
C ILE A 379 -11.81 0.14 1.72
N GLY A 380 -10.81 0.68 1.00
CA GLY A 380 -10.44 0.21 -0.33
C GLY A 380 -9.35 -0.86 -0.24
N LEU A 381 -9.64 -2.08 -0.71
CA LEU A 381 -8.63 -3.12 -0.96
C LEU A 381 -8.21 -3.09 -2.44
N GLN A 382 -6.91 -3.02 -2.71
CA GLN A 382 -6.38 -3.38 -4.03
C GLN A 382 -6.09 -4.88 -4.05
N ILE A 383 -6.66 -5.57 -5.05
CA ILE A 383 -6.51 -7.01 -5.24
C ILE A 383 -5.86 -7.26 -6.60
N LYS A 384 -4.78 -8.04 -6.63
CA LYS A 384 -4.14 -8.51 -7.86
C LYS A 384 -4.52 -9.98 -8.08
N LEU A 385 -4.99 -10.29 -9.29
CA LEU A 385 -5.34 -11.63 -9.72
C LEU A 385 -4.22 -12.19 -10.59
N THR A 386 -3.67 -13.36 -10.24
CA THR A 386 -2.72 -14.10 -11.09
C THR A 386 -3.32 -15.45 -11.50
N PRO A 387 -3.32 -15.79 -12.81
CA PRO A 387 -3.77 -17.09 -13.27
C PRO A 387 -2.64 -18.11 -13.12
N MET A 388 -2.89 -19.19 -12.38
CA MET A 388 -2.00 -20.36 -12.31
C MET A 388 -2.86 -21.63 -12.38
N HIS A 389 -2.60 -22.49 -13.38
CA HIS A 389 -3.18 -23.84 -13.51
C HIS A 389 -4.71 -23.90 -13.37
N GLY A 390 -5.44 -23.03 -14.07
CA GLY A 390 -6.91 -23.07 -14.10
C GLY A 390 -7.61 -22.59 -12.81
N LYS A 391 -6.89 -21.95 -11.88
CA LYS A 391 -7.45 -21.30 -10.69
C LYS A 391 -6.98 -19.83 -10.60
N LEU A 392 -7.89 -18.94 -10.18
CA LEU A 392 -7.61 -17.53 -9.87
C LEU A 392 -7.14 -17.42 -8.41
N LEU A 393 -5.92 -16.90 -8.18
CA LEU A 393 -5.44 -16.51 -6.84
C LEU A 393 -5.76 -15.02 -6.58
N LEU A 394 -6.36 -14.71 -5.44
CA LEU A 394 -6.58 -13.35 -4.94
C LEU A 394 -5.41 -12.97 -4.02
N SER A 395 -4.60 -11.96 -4.36
CA SER A 395 -3.64 -11.37 -3.42
C SER A 395 -4.00 -9.91 -3.12
N VAL A 396 -4.09 -9.57 -1.84
CA VAL A 396 -4.26 -8.18 -1.39
C VAL A 396 -2.92 -7.48 -1.49
N THR A 397 -2.82 -6.45 -2.33
CA THR A 397 -1.56 -5.73 -2.58
C THR A 397 -1.47 -4.39 -1.86
N SER A 398 -2.59 -3.84 -1.37
CA SER A 398 -2.63 -2.60 -0.58
C SER A 398 -4.00 -2.44 0.12
N VAL A 399 -3.98 -1.82 1.31
CA VAL A 399 -5.17 -1.38 2.05
C VAL A 399 -5.12 0.15 2.13
N SER A 400 -6.15 0.83 1.63
CA SER A 400 -6.30 2.28 1.75
C SER A 400 -7.59 2.61 2.51
N THR A 401 -7.50 3.42 3.56
CA THR A 401 -8.64 3.91 4.33
C THR A 401 -9.04 5.32 3.88
N TYR A 402 -10.32 5.53 3.55
CA TYR A 402 -10.85 6.85 3.23
C TYR A 402 -11.98 7.24 4.17
N LEU A 403 -11.93 8.47 4.68
CA LEU A 403 -13.05 9.10 5.37
C LEU A 403 -13.89 9.83 4.30
N CYS A 404 -15.08 9.32 4.00
CA CYS A 404 -16.00 10.02 3.10
C CYS A 404 -16.92 10.89 3.96
N VAL A 405 -16.71 12.21 3.94
CA VAL A 405 -17.68 13.16 4.49
C VAL A 405 -18.70 13.42 3.39
N VAL A 406 -19.88 12.83 3.51
CA VAL A 406 -21.04 13.25 2.70
C VAL A 406 -21.56 14.53 3.34
N LEU A 407 -21.39 15.67 2.66
CA LEU A 407 -22.07 16.92 3.00
C LEU A 407 -23.44 16.96 2.34
#